data_AF-D0MK15-F1
#
_entry.id   AF-D0MK15-F1
#
_cell.length_a   1.000
_cell.length_b   1.000
_cell.length_c   1.000
_cell.angle_alpha   90.00
_cell.angle_beta   90.00
_cell.angle_gamma   90.00
#
_symmetry.space_group_name_H-M   'P 1'
#
loop_
_entity.id
_entity.type
_entity.pdbx_description
1 polymer ?
#
loop_
_entity_poly.entity_id
_entity_poly.type
_entity_poly.pdbx_seq_one_letter_code
_entity_poly.pdbx_strand_id
1 'polypeptide(L)' 'MAKVSKNQRTDRVKNRQQVKMAKIVVAEKKPNGQYRFRERIVPLEAVNQAVQAG' A
#
# COMPACT_ATOMS: atom_id res chain seq x y z
N MET A 1 -36.71 4.18 25.02
CA MET A 1 -35.28 4.00 24.70
C MET A 1 -35.04 2.53 24.38
N ALA A 2 -34.73 2.19 23.13
CA ALA A 2 -34.51 0.81 22.72
C ALA A 2 -33.23 0.25 23.35
N LYS A 3 -33.33 -0.88 24.06
CA LYS A 3 -32.20 -1.57 24.68
C LYS A 3 -31.29 -2.14 23.58
N VAL A 4 -30.13 -1.52 23.37
CA VAL A 4 -29.10 -2.01 22.45
C VAL A 4 -28.50 -3.30 23.02
N SER A 5 -28.59 -4.39 22.26
CA SER A 5 -28.03 -5.70 22.62
C SER A 5 -26.51 -5.63 22.72
N LYS A 6 -25.93 -6.16 23.80
CA LYS A 6 -24.46 -6.26 23.99
C LYS A 6 -23.77 -7.12 22.93
N ASN A 7 -24.54 -7.91 22.17
CA ASN A 7 -24.04 -8.79 21.12
C ASN A 7 -24.24 -8.22 19.71
N GLN A 8 -24.60 -6.94 19.58
CA GLN A 8 -24.65 -6.28 18.28
C GLN A 8 -23.22 -6.14 17.75
N ARG A 9 -22.82 -7.08 16.88
CA ARG A 9 -21.60 -6.95 16.08
C ARG A 9 -21.75 -5.68 15.25
N THR A 10 -21.08 -4.61 15.64
CA THR A 10 -20.94 -3.43 14.80
C THR A 10 -20.26 -3.86 13.50
N ASP A 11 -20.73 -3.36 12.36
CA ASP A 11 -20.23 -3.64 11.00
C ASP A 11 -18.78 -3.14 10.76
N ARG A 12 -17.93 -3.21 11.78
CA ARG A 12 -16.54 -2.75 11.80
C ARG A 12 -15.68 -3.40 10.71
N VAL A 13 -16.05 -4.61 10.27
CA VAL A 13 -15.37 -5.33 9.18
C VAL A 13 -15.83 -4.81 7.80
N LYS A 14 -17.10 -4.43 7.63
CA LYS A 14 -17.62 -3.90 6.35
C LYS A 14 -17.04 -2.52 6.02
N ASN A 15 -16.78 -1.70 7.04
CA ASN A 15 -16.16 -0.38 6.88
C ASN A 15 -14.63 -0.41 6.95
N ARG A 16 -13.99 -1.59 6.92
CA ARG A 16 -12.53 -1.66 6.89
C ARG A 16 -12.06 -1.37 5.48
N GLN A 17 -11.55 -0.15 5.25
CA GLN A 17 -10.85 0.20 4.02
C GLN A 17 -9.67 -0.76 3.83
N GLN A 18 -9.74 -1.64 2.83
CA GLN A 18 -8.61 -2.49 2.45
C GLN A 18 -7.61 -1.63 1.67
N VAL A 19 -6.53 -1.23 2.35
CA VAL A 19 -5.41 -0.55 1.69
C VAL A 19 -4.67 -1.56 0.82
N LYS A 20 -4.75 -1.40 -0.50
CA LYS A 20 -3.98 -2.21 -1.45
C LYS A 20 -2.54 -1.69 -1.50
N MET A 21 -1.59 -2.61 -1.46
CA MET A 21 -0.15 -2.30 -1.52
C MET A 21 0.42 -2.72 -2.87
N ALA A 22 1.42 -2.00 -3.35
CA ALA A 22 2.14 -2.25 -4.58
C ALA A 22 3.64 -2.33 -4.31
N LYS A 23 4.33 -3.21 -5.02
CA LYS A 23 5.80 -3.34 -5.00
C LYS A 23 6.37 -2.63 -6.23
N ILE A 24 7.21 -1.62 -5.99
CA ILE A 24 7.96 -0.91 -7.02
C ILE A 24 9.37 -1.51 -7.06
N VAL A 25 9.84 -1.86 -8.26
CA VAL A 25 11.21 -2.33 -8.50
C VAL A 25 11.83 -1.42 -9.56
N VAL A 26 12.88 -0.70 -9.19
CA VAL A 26 13.61 0.23 -10.07
C VAL A 26 14.99 -0.32 -10.36
N ALA A 27 15.38 -0.34 -11.64
CA ALA A 27 16.71 -0.74 -12.08
C ALA A 27 17.57 0.51 -12.31
N GLU A 28 18.68 0.62 -11.58
CA GLU A 28 19.68 1.68 -11.73
C GLU A 28 20.91 1.14 -12.46
N LYS A 29 21.28 1.75 -13.58
CA LYS A 29 22.48 1.38 -14.32
C LYS A 29 23.71 2.00 -13.65
N LYS A 30 24.68 1.16 -13.28
CA LYS A 30 25.97 1.59 -12.77
C LYS A 30 26.93 1.95 -13.91
N PRO A 31 27.96 2.79 -13.67
CA PRO A 31 28.99 3.10 -14.66
C PRO A 31 29.74 1.88 -15.19
N ASN A 32 29.84 0.81 -14.38
CA ASN A 32 30.49 -0.45 -14.76
C ASN A 32 29.60 -1.39 -15.62
N GLY A 33 28.45 -0.92 -16.10
CA GLY A 33 27.54 -1.69 -16.96
C GLY A 33 26.59 -2.65 -16.22
N GLN A 34 26.73 -2.82 -14.90
CA GLN A 34 25.82 -3.63 -14.09
C GLN A 34 24.56 -2.85 -13.69
N TYR A 35 23.49 -3.56 -13.34
CA TYR A 35 22.28 -2.97 -12.77
C TYR A 35 22.18 -3.22 -11.27
N ARG A 36 21.72 -2.21 -10.53
CA ARG A 36 21.28 -2.34 -9.14
C ARG A 36 19.76 -2.24 -9.11
N PHE A 37 19.11 -3.15 -8.40
CA PHE A 37 17.67 -3.08 -8.19
C PHE A 37 17.36 -2.48 -6.81
N ARG A 38 16.47 -1.49 -6.78
CA ARG A 38 15.90 -0.95 -5.54
C ARG A 38 14.44 -1.32 -5.48
N GLU A 39 14.03 -1.87 -4.35
CA GLU A 39 12.65 -2.29 -4.12
C GLU A 39 12.01 -1.43 -3.03
N ARG A 40 10.74 -1.07 -3.22
CA ARG A 40 9.95 -0.36 -2.21
C ARG A 40 8.50 -0.82 -2.28
N ILE A 41 7.87 -0.99 -1.12
CA ILE A 41 6.44 -1.31 -1.01
C ILE A 41 5.70 -0.03 -0.61
N VAL A 42 4.69 0.36 -1.37
CA VAL A 42 3.89 1.58 -1.14
C VAL A 42 2.40 1.28 -1.28
N PRO A 43 1.52 2.12 -0.71
CA PRO A 43 0.09 2.09 -1.05
C PRO A 43 -0.11 2.30 -2.55
N LEU A 44 -1.10 1.61 -3.14
CA LEU A 44 -1.38 1.65 -4.58
C LEU A 44 -1.57 3.08 -5.11
N GLU A 45 -2.24 3.93 -4.34
CA GLU A 45 -2.52 5.33 -4.67
C GLU A 45 -1.24 6.18 -4.77
N ALA A 46 -0.20 5.79 -4.03
CA ALA A 46 1.07 6.51 -3.95
C ALA A 46 2.11 6.02 -4.98
N VAL A 47 1.77 5.05 -5.85
CA VAL A 47 2.72 4.47 -6.81
C VAL A 47 3.24 5.53 -7.78
N ASN A 48 2.36 6.34 -8.38
CA ASN A 48 2.76 7.34 -9.37
C ASN A 48 3.70 8.39 -8.77
N GLN A 49 3.41 8.86 -7.56
CA GLN A 49 4.26 9.80 -6.84
C GLN A 49 5.63 9.18 -6.49
N ALA A 50 5.64 7.91 -6.07
CA ALA A 50 6.85 7.20 -5.69
C ALA A 50 7.75 6.88 -6.89
N VAL A 51 7.18 6.66 -8.09
CA VAL A 51 7.93 6.41 -9.32
C VAL A 51 8.53 7.70 -9.88
N GLN A 52 7.83 8.84 -9.79
CA GLN A 52 8.32 10.14 -10.30
C GLN A 52 9.41 10.78 -9.41
N ALA A 53 9.50 10.37 -8.14
CA ALA A 53 10.48 10.90 -7.19
C ALA A 53 11.86 10.18 -7.24
N GLY A 54 12.00 9.15 -8.08
CA GLY A 54 13.25 8.40 -8.28
C GLY A 54 13.88 8.72 -9.63
#